data_AF-A0A161RSQ1-F1
#
_entry.id   AF-A0A161RSQ1-F1
#
_cell.length_a   1.000
_cell.length_b   1.000
_cell.length_c   1.000
_cell.angle_alpha   90.00
_cell.angle_beta   90.00
_cell.angle_gamma   90.00
#
_symmetry.space_group_name_H-M   'P 1'
#
loop_
_entity.id
_entity.type
_entity.pdbx_description
1 polymer ?
#
loop_
_entity_poly.entity_id
_entity_poly.type
_entity_poly.pdbx_seq_one_letter_code
_entity_poly.pdbx_strand_id
1 'polypeptide(L)' 'MNTLNDQLKKWKNKNQPVPVKKKRNNAEISQQAHCEKLTDRDLKDLMGMNRQTLKRHKGSYRQR' A
#
# COMPACT_ATOMS: atom_id res chain seq x y z
N MET A 1 -17.68 -55.15 8.79
CA MET A 1 -16.23 -55.29 8.94
C MET A 1 -15.70 -54.02 9.60
N ASN A 2 -15.21 -54.12 10.85
CA ASN A 2 -14.61 -53.01 11.60
C ASN A 2 -13.09 -53.13 11.48
N THR A 3 -12.53 -52.73 10.34
CA THR A 3 -11.09 -52.87 10.11
C THR A 3 -10.32 -51.68 10.71
N LEU A 4 -9.02 -51.85 10.94
CA LEU A 4 -8.14 -50.76 11.38
C LEU A 4 -8.21 -49.56 10.42
N ASN A 5 -8.33 -49.84 9.12
CA ASN A 5 -8.48 -48.81 8.08
C ASN A 5 -9.77 -48.00 8.25
N ASP A 6 -10.87 -48.61 8.69
CA ASP A 6 -12.12 -47.90 8.96
C ASP A 6 -12.00 -46.99 10.18
N GLN A 7 -11.28 -47.42 11.21
CA GLN A 7 -11.01 -46.61 12.40
C GLN A 7 -10.12 -45.41 12.06
N LEU A 8 -9.08 -45.60 11.25
CA LEU A 8 -8.21 -44.53 10.77
C LEU A 8 -8.97 -43.50 9.91
N LYS A 9 -9.89 -43.96 9.05
CA LYS A 9 -10.73 -43.08 8.23
C LYS A 9 -11.67 -42.24 9.10
N LYS A 10 -12.26 -42.84 10.14
CA LYS A 10 -13.09 -42.11 11.13
C LYS A 10 -12.26 -41.08 11.91
N TRP A 11 -11.05 -41.44 12.34
CA TRP A 11 -10.15 -40.52 13.06
C TRP A 11 -9.73 -39.34 12.18
N LYS A 12 -9.32 -39.59 10.94
CA LYS A 12 -8.91 -38.54 9.99
C LYS A 12 -10.03 -37.55 9.68
N ASN A 13 -11.28 -38.02 9.59
CA ASN A 13 -12.44 -37.15 9.37
C ASN A 13 -12.79 -36.33 10.61
N LYS A 14 -12.63 -36.90 11.81
CA LYS A 14 -12.92 -36.20 13.08
C LYS A 14 -11.87 -35.16 13.44
N ASN A 15 -10.60 -35.44 13.12
CA ASN A 15 -9.46 -34.57 13.43
C ASN A 15 -8.95 -33.78 12.21
N GLN A 16 -9.74 -33.69 11.15
CA GLN A 16 -9.36 -32.86 10.02
C GLN A 16 -9.25 -31.40 10.50
N PRO A 17 -8.08 -30.77 10.40
CA PRO A 17 -7.95 -29.37 10.79
C PRO A 17 -8.89 -28.58 9.89
N VAL A 18 -9.86 -27.93 10.52
CA VAL A 18 -10.79 -27.02 9.81
C VAL A 18 -9.91 -26.06 9.03
N PRO A 19 -10.07 -25.94 7.69
CA PRO A 19 -9.30 -24.96 6.95
C PRO A 19 -9.65 -23.61 7.56
N VAL A 20 -8.69 -23.03 8.29
CA VAL A 20 -8.78 -21.67 8.77
C VAL A 20 -8.94 -20.85 7.51
N LYS A 21 -10.19 -20.45 7.20
CA LYS A 21 -10.46 -19.51 6.14
C LYS A 21 -9.58 -18.32 6.49
N LYS A 22 -8.50 -18.13 5.74
CA LYS A 22 -7.66 -16.94 5.85
C LYS A 22 -8.63 -15.79 5.71
N LYS A 23 -8.97 -15.13 6.82
CA LYS A 23 -9.65 -13.85 6.79
C LYS A 23 -8.72 -13.02 5.93
N ARG A 24 -9.11 -12.74 4.69
CA ARG A 24 -8.37 -11.81 3.85
C ARG A 24 -8.29 -10.56 4.71
N ASN A 25 -7.08 -10.19 5.10
CA ASN A 25 -6.84 -9.06 5.97
C ASN A 25 -7.35 -7.84 5.20
N ASN A 26 -8.57 -7.39 5.46
CA ASN A 26 -9.11 -6.16 4.89
C ASN A 26 -8.22 -4.95 5.24
N ALA A 27 -7.31 -5.10 6.21
CA ALA A 27 -6.25 -4.16 6.53
C ALA A 27 -5.25 -3.91 5.39
N GLU A 28 -4.94 -4.90 4.53
CA GLU A 28 -4.03 -4.69 3.40
C GLU A 28 -4.68 -3.82 2.31
N ILE A 29 -6.00 -3.93 2.14
CA ILE A 29 -6.77 -3.12 1.18
C ILE A 29 -6.94 -1.69 1.69
N SER A 30 -7.13 -1.48 3.00
CA SER A 30 -7.29 -0.13 3.56
C SER A 30 -5.99 0.67 3.62
N GLN A 31 -4.83 0.00 3.72
CA GLN A 31 -3.53 0.67 3.71
C GLN A 31 -3.15 1.24 2.34
N GLN A 32 -3.65 0.65 1.24
CA GLN A 32 -3.43 1.21 -0.10
C GLN A 32 -4.24 2.48 -0.38
N ALA A 33 -5.35 2.70 0.33
CA ALA A 33 -6.23 3.85 0.11
C ALA A 33 -5.62 5.19 0.58
N HIS A 34 -4.61 5.15 1.46
CA HIS A 34 -4.02 6.35 2.08
C HIS A 34 -2.62 6.71 1.59
N CYS A 35 -2.12 6.08 0.52
CA CYS A 35 -0.97 6.64 -0.18
C CYS A 35 -1.45 7.84 -1.01
N GLU A 36 -1.49 9.02 -0.40
CA GLU A 36 -1.59 10.29 -1.11
C GLU A 36 -0.44 10.35 -2.12
N LYS A 37 -0.74 10.02 -3.37
CA LYS A 37 0.24 10.10 -4.45
C LYS A 37 0.50 11.57 -4.71
N LEU A 38 1.68 12.04 -4.30
CA LEU A 38 2.17 13.36 -4.69
C LEU A 38 2.12 13.45 -6.21
N THR A 39 1.52 14.51 -6.72
CA THR A 39 1.54 14.79 -8.16
C THR A 39 2.93 15.23 -8.57
N ASP A 40 3.25 15.17 -9.87
CA ASP A 40 4.52 15.68 -10.40
C ASP A 40 4.73 17.16 -10.04
N ARG A 41 3.65 17.93 -9.88
CA ARG A 41 3.70 19.31 -9.43
C ARG A 41 4.14 19.41 -7.98
N ASP A 42 3.55 18.60 -7.09
CA ASP A 42 3.90 18.58 -5.67
C ASP A 42 5.38 18.17 -5.48
N LEU A 43 5.85 17.21 -6.28
CA LEU A 43 7.27 16.83 -6.31
C LEU A 43 8.17 17.99 -6.76
N LYS A 44 7.79 18.71 -7.83
CA LYS A 44 8.53 19.88 -8.31
C LYS A 44 8.54 21.04 -7.31
N ASP A 45 7.43 21.26 -6.61
CA ASP A 45 7.32 22.28 -5.56
C ASP A 45 8.18 21.91 -4.34
N LEU A 46 8.14 20.64 -3.91
CA LEU A 46 8.96 20.11 -2.81
C LEU A 46 10.46 20.20 -3.12
N MET A 47 10.86 19.86 -4.35
CA MET A 47 12.25 20.00 -4.82
C MET A 47 12.65 21.46 -5.07
N GLY A 48 11.73 22.43 -4.92
CA GLY A 48 12.00 23.84 -5.18
C GLY A 48 12.29 24.16 -6.65
N MET A 49 11.89 23.27 -7.57
CA MET A 49 12.11 23.42 -9.01
C MET A 49 11.21 24.49 -9.64
N ASN A 50 10.06 24.79 -9.03
CA ASN A 50 9.12 25.82 -9.51
C ASN A 50 9.43 27.23 -8.97
N ARG A 51 10.62 27.47 -8.41
CA ARG A 51 11.01 28.82 -7.96
C ARG A 51 11.23 29.73 -9.16
N GLN A 52 10.63 30.92 -9.12
CA GLN A 52 10.91 31.95 -10.11
C GLN A 52 12.37 32.42 -9.97
N THR A 53 13.15 32.27 -11.03
CA THR A 53 14.51 32.81 -11.08
C THR A 53 14.44 34.32 -11.35
N LEU A 54 14.38 35.11 -10.28
CA LEU A 54 14.48 36.55 -10.38
C LEU A 54 15.90 36.94 -10.77
N LYS A 55 16.09 37.47 -11.98
CA LYS A 55 17.37 38.03 -12.42
C LYS A 55 17.69 39.25 -11.55
N ARG A 56 18.76 39.17 -10.77
CA ARG A 56 19.32 40.35 -10.10
C ARG A 56 20.00 41.21 -11.16
N HIS A 57 19.25 42.15 -11.73
CA HIS A 57 19.88 43.20 -12.54
C HIS A 57 20.75 44.06 -11.60
N LYS A 58 22.03 44.23 -11.95
CA LYS A 58 22.88 45.26 -11.35
C LYS A 58 22.35 46.62 -11.82
N GLY A 59 21.41 47.20 -11.09
CA GLY A 59 20.83 48.50 -11.37
C GLY A 59 19.41 48.65 -10.81
N SER A 60 19.06 49.87 -10.40
CA SER A 60 17.72 50.21 -9.91
C SER A 60 16.66 49.98 -10.99
N TYR A 61 15.46 49.58 -10.56
CA TYR A 61 14.27 49.46 -11.40
C TYR A 61 14.04 50.78 -12.16
N ARG A 62 14.18 50.78 -13.49
CA ARG A 62 13.86 51.95 -14.31
C ARG A 62 12.37 51.92 -14.61
N GLN A 63 11.60 52.78 -13.95
CA GLN A 63 10.23 53.11 -14.37
C GLN A 63 10.28 53.78 -15.75
N ARG A 64 9.41 53.36 -16.66
CA ARG A 64 9.06 54.07 -17.90
C ARG A 64 7.76 54.80 -17.69
#